data_AF-A0A2T4CSQ5-F1
#
_entry.id   AF-A0A2T4CSQ5-F1
#
_cell.length_a   1.000
_cell.length_b   1.000
_cell.length_c   1.000
_cell.angle_alpha   90.00
_cell.angle_beta   90.00
_cell.angle_gamma   90.00
#
_symmetry.space_group_name_H-M   'P 1'
#
loop_
_entity.id
_entity.type
_entity.pdbx_description
1 polymer ?
#
loop_
_entity_poly.entity_id
_entity_poly.type
_entity_poly.pdbx_seq_one_letter_code
_entity_poly.pdbx_strand_id
1 'polypeptide(L)'
;GNIVWYLGGNIAEEGVGKDPAKLVEEARALLKQILPWFTLPELEWTTHNVNRAEPKQSGFARPDSAYVSSHNNLHIAWPTKLALSPDLADKVIEALAKQNVQKTAHPEQHILPLAQLAEPLWDRAFNK
;
A
#
# COMPACT_ATOMS: atom_id res chain seq x y z
N GLY A 1 -18.64 -0.63 -15.50
CA GLY A 1 -17.95 -0.96 -14.25
C GLY A 1 -18.85 -0.62 -13.10
N ASN A 2 -18.82 -1.43 -12.03
CA ASN A 2 -19.60 -1.18 -10.82
C ASN A 2 -18.86 -0.17 -9.92
N ILE A 3 -19.61 0.52 -9.06
CA ILE A 3 -19.03 1.42 -8.06
C ILE A 3 -18.61 0.57 -6.86
N VAL A 4 -17.35 0.68 -6.45
CA VAL A 4 -16.81 -0.03 -5.29
C VAL A 4 -16.41 0.98 -4.22
N TRP A 5 -16.89 0.78 -3.00
CA TRP A 5 -16.44 1.55 -1.83
C TRP A 5 -15.37 0.76 -1.11
N TYR A 6 -14.17 1.33 -1.00
CA TYR A 6 -13.05 0.71 -0.28
C TYR A 6 -12.93 1.31 1.13
N LEU A 7 -13.26 0.49 2.13
CA LEU A 7 -13.30 0.91 3.53
C LEU A 7 -11.95 0.62 4.21
N GLY A 8 -11.23 1.69 4.57
CA GLY A 8 -9.99 1.63 5.36
C GLY A 8 -10.19 2.18 6.78
N GLY A 9 -9.11 2.72 7.38
CA GLY A 9 -9.15 3.32 8.70
C GLY A 9 -9.30 2.29 9.83
N ASN A 10 -9.86 2.72 10.97
CA ASN A 10 -9.89 1.91 12.20
C ASN A 10 -10.56 0.55 12.02
N ILE A 11 -11.64 0.45 11.25
CA ILE A 11 -12.31 -0.84 11.01
C ILE A 11 -11.39 -1.85 10.31
N ALA A 12 -10.51 -1.39 9.42
CA ALA A 12 -9.53 -2.24 8.77
C ALA A 12 -8.35 -2.60 9.70
N GLU A 13 -7.92 -1.66 10.56
CA GLU A 13 -6.86 -1.90 11.55
C GLU A 13 -7.32 -2.90 12.64
N GLU A 14 -8.51 -2.70 13.21
CA GLU A 14 -9.13 -3.59 14.21
C GLU A 14 -9.68 -4.89 13.60
N GLY A 15 -9.86 -4.92 12.28
CA GLY A 15 -10.35 -6.08 11.54
C GLY A 15 -9.34 -7.22 11.39
N VAL A 16 -8.06 -6.96 11.67
CA VAL A 16 -6.98 -7.95 11.51
C VAL A 16 -7.26 -9.20 12.35
N GLY A 17 -7.32 -10.36 11.69
CA GLY A 17 -7.57 -11.66 12.32
C GLY A 17 -9.03 -11.94 12.69
N LYS A 18 -9.97 -11.02 12.40
CA LYS A 18 -11.41 -11.29 12.53
C LYS A 18 -11.90 -12.19 11.40
N ASP A 19 -12.99 -12.89 11.68
CA ASP A 19 -13.76 -13.58 10.65
C ASP A 19 -14.33 -12.59 9.62
N PRO A 20 -14.22 -12.86 8.30
CA PRO A 20 -14.73 -11.98 7.25
C PRO A 20 -16.21 -11.62 7.37
N ALA A 21 -17.08 -12.57 7.72
CA ALA A 21 -18.51 -12.29 7.83
C ALA A 21 -18.79 -11.35 9.00
N LYS A 22 -18.09 -11.54 10.12
CA LYS A 22 -18.18 -10.61 11.26
C LYS A 22 -17.72 -9.20 10.89
N LEU A 23 -16.60 -9.08 10.17
CA LEU A 23 -16.08 -7.77 9.74
C LEU A 23 -17.06 -7.06 8.78
N VAL A 24 -17.74 -7.82 7.91
CA VAL A 24 -18.80 -7.30 7.04
C VAL A 24 -19.99 -6.78 7.86
N GLU A 25 -20.44 -7.50 8.89
CA GLU A 25 -21.52 -7.02 9.77
C GLU A 25 -21.13 -5.74 10.53
N GLU A 26 -19.89 -5.66 11.02
CA GLU A 26 -19.35 -4.44 11.65
C GLU A 26 -19.32 -3.27 10.64
N ALA A 27 -18.93 -3.52 9.39
CA ALA A 27 -18.92 -2.50 8.33
C ALA A 27 -20.34 -2.02 7.98
N ARG A 28 -21.32 -2.94 7.90
CA ARG A 28 -22.73 -2.58 7.69
C ARG A 28 -23.26 -1.70 8.83
N ALA A 29 -22.96 -2.06 10.07
CA ALA A 29 -23.34 -1.27 11.24
C ALA A 29 -22.68 0.12 11.23
N LEU A 30 -21.38 0.19 10.92
CA LEU A 30 -20.64 1.44 10.81
C LEU A 30 -21.27 2.36 9.75
N LEU A 31 -21.53 1.86 8.53
CA LEU A 31 -22.14 2.68 7.47
C LEU A 31 -23.52 3.22 7.88
N LYS A 32 -24.38 2.41 8.51
CA LYS A 32 -25.68 2.87 9.02
C LYS A 32 -25.52 3.98 10.08
N GLN A 33 -24.49 3.87 10.92
CA GLN A 33 -24.19 4.86 11.95
C GLN A 33 -23.67 6.17 11.36
N ILE A 34 -22.76 6.11 10.38
CA ILE A 34 -22.10 7.31 9.83
C ILE A 34 -22.85 7.96 8.66
N LEU A 35 -23.74 7.22 8.00
CA LEU A 35 -24.59 7.69 6.91
C LEU A 35 -26.07 7.36 7.17
N PRO A 36 -26.66 7.78 8.31
CA PRO A 36 -28.02 7.44 8.67
C PRO A 36 -29.07 7.99 7.70
N TRP A 37 -28.73 9.02 6.92
CA TRP A 37 -29.58 9.61 5.89
C TRP A 37 -29.54 8.86 4.56
N PHE A 38 -28.61 7.90 4.38
CA PHE A 38 -28.43 7.20 3.12
C PHE A 38 -28.97 5.78 3.20
N THR A 39 -29.99 5.48 2.41
CA THR A 39 -30.46 4.10 2.22
C THR A 39 -29.46 3.36 1.34
N LEU A 40 -28.67 2.48 1.94
CA LEU A 40 -27.76 1.61 1.19
C LEU A 40 -28.56 0.74 0.22
N PRO A 41 -28.14 0.64 -1.06
CA PRO A 41 -28.73 -0.32 -1.98
C PRO A 41 -28.37 -1.75 -1.57
N GLU A 42 -28.81 -2.73 -2.35
CA GLU A 42 -28.21 -4.06 -2.28
C GLU A 42 -26.71 -3.94 -2.64
N LEU A 43 -25.85 -4.49 -1.78
CA LEU A 43 -24.41 -4.38 -1.87
C LEU A 43 -23.81 -5.78 -1.77
N GLU A 44 -22.87 -6.08 -2.65
CA GLU A 44 -21.95 -7.20 -2.49
C GLU A 44 -20.81 -6.80 -1.55
N TRP A 45 -20.37 -7.76 -0.73
CA TRP A 45 -19.36 -7.52 0.29
C TRP A 45 -18.21 -8.50 0.14
N THR A 46 -17.00 -7.99 0.31
CA THR A 46 -15.79 -8.80 0.37
C THR A 46 -14.80 -8.13 1.31
N THR A 47 -13.82 -8.91 1.77
CA THR A 47 -12.73 -8.43 2.64
C THR A 47 -11.42 -8.91 2.06
N HIS A 48 -10.34 -8.13 2.25
CA HIS A 48 -9.01 -8.55 1.82
C HIS A 48 -7.98 -8.24 2.91
N ASN A 49 -7.10 -9.21 3.17
CA ASN A 49 -5.99 -9.04 4.09
C ASN A 49 -4.75 -8.57 3.32
N VAL A 50 -4.09 -7.53 3.84
CA VAL A 50 -2.83 -7.03 3.30
C VAL A 50 -1.92 -6.56 4.43
N ASN A 51 -0.64 -6.90 4.33
CA ASN A 51 0.37 -6.41 5.26
C ASN A 51 0.96 -5.10 4.75
N ARG A 52 1.09 -4.12 5.64
CA ARG A 52 1.95 -2.95 5.39
C ARG A 52 3.39 -3.35 5.67
N ALA A 53 4.27 -3.08 4.71
CA ALA A 53 5.72 -3.27 4.86
C ALA A 53 6.37 -1.93 5.23
N GLU A 54 6.86 -1.83 6.46
CA GLU A 54 7.44 -0.60 7.02
C GLU A 54 8.73 -0.92 7.78
N PRO A 55 9.69 0.03 7.85
CA PRO A 55 10.88 -0.14 8.67
C PRO A 55 10.50 -0.30 10.14
N LYS A 56 11.25 -1.13 10.88
CA LYS A 56 11.04 -1.27 12.32
C LYS A 56 11.34 0.06 13.01
N GLN A 57 10.33 0.64 13.67
CA GLN A 57 10.49 1.89 14.41
C GLN A 57 10.78 1.63 15.89
N SER A 58 11.73 2.39 16.45
CA SER A 58 11.95 2.47 17.90
C SER A 58 11.00 3.53 18.48
N GLY A 59 9.71 3.22 18.57
CA GLY A 59 8.68 4.11 19.10
C GLY A 59 7.33 3.96 18.39
N PHE A 60 6.23 4.31 19.06
CA PHE A 60 4.86 4.23 18.53
C PHE A 60 4.50 5.35 17.52
N ALA A 61 5.49 6.12 17.03
CA ALA A 61 5.24 7.26 16.15
C ALA A 61 5.16 6.83 14.68
N ARG A 62 4.03 7.08 14.00
CA ARG A 62 3.87 6.80 12.56
C ARG A 62 4.94 7.56 11.76
N PRO A 63 5.70 6.92 10.85
CA PRO A 63 6.69 7.61 10.04
C PRO A 63 6.01 8.61 9.11
N ASP A 64 6.59 9.80 9.02
CA ASP A 64 6.19 10.91 8.14
C ASP A 64 7.14 11.10 6.96
N SER A 65 8.16 10.23 6.84
CA SER A 65 9.15 10.24 5.78
C SER A 65 9.45 8.83 5.29
N ALA A 66 9.95 8.74 4.06
CA ALA A 66 10.47 7.53 3.48
C ALA A 66 11.74 7.07 4.19
N TYR A 67 11.97 5.77 4.18
CA TYR A 67 13.14 5.14 4.77
C TYR A 67 14.12 4.69 3.68
N VAL A 68 15.40 5.00 3.88
CA VAL A 68 16.51 4.49 3.10
C VAL A 68 17.65 4.13 4.05
N SER A 69 18.18 2.91 3.94
CA SER A 69 19.38 2.46 4.62
C SER A 69 20.40 1.93 3.62
N SER A 70 21.65 2.37 3.76
CA SER A 70 22.73 2.07 2.82
C SER A 70 23.78 1.19 3.48
N HIS A 71 24.12 0.08 2.83
CA HIS A 71 25.18 -0.85 3.24
C HIS A 71 26.08 -1.09 2.03
N ASN A 72 27.23 -0.42 1.98
CA ASN A 72 28.09 -0.41 0.79
C ASN A 72 27.28 -0.06 -0.48
N ASN A 73 27.22 -0.95 -1.46
CA ASN A 73 26.47 -0.79 -2.71
C ASN A 73 25.00 -1.25 -2.66
N LEU A 74 24.46 -1.54 -1.47
CA LEU A 74 23.07 -1.93 -1.28
C LEU A 74 22.27 -0.81 -0.61
N HIS A 75 21.15 -0.43 -1.22
CA HIS A 75 20.15 0.45 -0.62
C HIS A 75 18.87 -0.35 -0.32
N ILE A 76 18.41 -0.30 0.92
CA ILE A 76 17.16 -0.92 1.39
C ILE A 76 16.18 0.20 1.71
N ALA A 77 14.99 0.15 1.11
CA ALA A 77 14.13 1.32 1.07
C ALA A 77 12.63 0.97 1.19
N TRP A 78 11.88 1.80 1.92
CA TRP A 78 10.41 1.74 2.00
C TRP A 78 9.82 3.14 2.01
N PRO A 79 8.80 3.44 1.19
CA PRO A 79 8.19 4.77 1.22
C PRO A 79 7.32 5.00 2.47
N THR A 80 6.89 3.93 3.16
CA THR A 80 5.94 3.91 4.30
C THR A 80 4.50 4.34 3.96
N LYS A 81 4.32 5.26 3.01
CA LYS A 81 3.03 5.62 2.39
C LYS A 81 3.23 5.81 0.90
N LEU A 82 2.23 5.49 0.08
CA LEU A 82 2.30 5.72 -1.36
C LEU A 82 2.62 7.20 -1.70
N ALA A 83 2.05 8.14 -0.95
CA ALA A 83 2.29 9.57 -1.10
C ALA A 83 3.75 10.00 -0.87
N LEU A 84 4.55 9.19 -0.17
CA LEU A 84 5.96 9.45 0.11
C LEU A 84 6.90 8.78 -0.91
N SER A 85 6.37 8.26 -2.02
CA SER A 85 7.20 7.71 -3.10
C SER A 85 8.16 8.75 -3.72
N PRO A 86 7.78 10.04 -3.88
CA PRO A 86 8.73 11.08 -4.30
C PRO A 86 9.85 11.31 -3.27
N ASP A 87 9.51 11.43 -1.99
CA ASP A 87 10.50 11.58 -0.89
C ASP A 87 11.47 10.37 -0.83
N LEU A 88 10.98 9.16 -1.11
CA LEU A 88 11.83 7.97 -1.24
C LEU A 88 12.85 8.13 -2.38
N ALA A 89 12.40 8.60 -3.55
CA ALA A 89 13.27 8.81 -4.70
C ALA A 89 14.35 9.85 -4.39
N ASP A 90 13.98 10.98 -3.79
CA ASP A 90 14.91 12.04 -3.41
C ASP A 90 15.99 11.52 -2.45
N LYS A 91 15.59 10.77 -1.40
CA LYS A 91 16.54 10.18 -0.44
C LYS A 91 17.49 9.16 -1.08
N VAL A 92 17.02 8.37 -2.06
CA VAL A 92 17.88 7.44 -2.79
C VAL A 92 18.88 8.22 -3.67
N ILE A 93 18.44 9.26 -4.36
CA ILE A 93 19.33 10.13 -5.16
C ILE A 93 20.41 10.75 -4.28
N GLU A 94 20.04 11.26 -3.10
CA GLU A 94 21.02 11.79 -2.12
C GLU A 94 22.01 10.71 -1.67
N ALA A 95 21.55 9.48 -1.42
CA ALA A 95 22.42 8.38 -1.00
C ALA A 95 23.44 8.01 -2.10
N LEU A 96 23.01 7.98 -3.37
CA LEU A 96 23.88 7.76 -4.52
C LEU A 96 24.91 8.88 -4.68
N ALA A 97 24.49 10.15 -4.48
CA ALA A 97 25.38 11.30 -4.54
C ALA A 97 26.47 11.23 -3.45
N LYS A 98 26.13 10.84 -2.22
CA LYS A 98 27.10 10.64 -1.11
C LYS A 98 28.12 9.55 -1.41
N GLN A 99 27.76 8.56 -2.23
CA GLN A 99 28.65 7.50 -2.69
C GLN A 99 29.45 7.88 -3.95
N ASN A 100 29.31 9.12 -4.43
CA ASN A 100 29.90 9.61 -5.67
C ASN A 100 29.57 8.73 -6.90
N VAL A 101 28.40 8.08 -6.91
CA VAL A 101 27.96 7.28 -8.07
C VAL A 101 27.79 8.21 -9.27
N GLN A 102 28.55 7.95 -10.32
CA GLN A 102 28.48 8.70 -11.57
C GLN A 102 27.75 7.90 -12.64
N LYS A 103 27.01 8.59 -13.50
CA LYS A 103 26.47 7.98 -14.71
C LYS A 103 27.62 7.49 -15.59
N THR A 104 27.55 6.24 -16.04
CA THR A 104 28.47 5.68 -17.03
C THR A 104 27.71 5.09 -18.20
N ALA A 105 28.40 4.83 -19.31
CA ALA A 105 27.81 4.17 -20.47
C ALA A 105 27.76 2.67 -20.24
N HIS A 106 26.61 2.06 -20.51
CA HIS A 106 26.42 0.62 -20.52
C HIS A 106 25.83 0.21 -21.87
N PRO A 107 26.24 -0.93 -22.45
CA PRO A 107 25.59 -1.46 -23.65
C PRO A 107 24.11 -1.74 -23.32
N GLU A 108 23.22 -1.42 -24.25
CA GLU A 108 21.79 -1.71 -24.06
C GLU A 108 21.60 -3.22 -23.94
N GLN A 109 21.05 -3.64 -22.80
CA GLN A 109 20.63 -5.02 -22.59
C GLN A 109 19.24 -5.20 -23.16
N HIS A 110 19.18 -5.59 -24.42
CA HIS A 110 17.92 -5.97 -25.06
C HIS A 110 17.60 -7.40 -24.66
N ILE A 111 16.34 -7.64 -24.27
CA ILE A 111 15.75 -8.94 -23.89
C ILE A 111 15.82 -9.21 -22.38
N LEU A 112 15.13 -8.38 -21.61
CA LEU A 112 14.56 -8.79 -20.32
C LEU A 112 13.05 -9.00 -20.50
N PRO A 113 12.43 -9.97 -19.80
CA PRO A 113 10.98 -10.11 -19.80
C PRO A 113 10.33 -8.86 -19.22
N LEU A 114 9.24 -8.40 -19.83
CA LEU A 114 8.45 -7.28 -19.31
C LEU A 114 7.76 -7.69 -18.02
N ALA A 115 7.78 -6.80 -17.03
CA ALA A 115 6.97 -6.96 -15.82
C ALA A 115 5.48 -6.91 -16.18
N GLN A 116 4.68 -7.78 -15.56
CA GLN A 116 3.23 -7.80 -15.73
C GLN A 116 2.57 -6.79 -14.79
N LEU A 117 1.53 -6.11 -15.27
CA LEU A 117 0.69 -5.27 -14.42
C LEU A 117 -0.19 -6.16 -13.53
N ALA A 118 -0.28 -5.80 -12.26
CA ALA A 118 -1.16 -6.50 -11.32
C ALA A 118 -2.63 -6.20 -11.64
N GLU A 119 -3.48 -7.22 -11.52
CA GLU A 119 -4.92 -7.03 -11.56
C GLU A 119 -5.39 -6.19 -10.36
N PRO A 120 -6.28 -5.20 -10.56
CA PRO A 120 -6.80 -4.41 -9.46
C PRO A 120 -7.54 -5.25 -8.42
N LEU A 121 -7.52 -4.80 -7.17
CA LEU A 121 -8.11 -5.55 -6.06
C LEU A 121 -9.58 -5.90 -6.27
N TRP A 122 -10.37 -4.98 -6.80
CA TRP A 122 -11.81 -5.17 -6.99
C TRP A 122 -12.13 -6.24 -8.03
N ASP A 123 -11.39 -6.29 -9.14
CA ASP A 123 -11.64 -7.25 -10.21
C ASP A 123 -11.42 -8.68 -9.68
N ARG A 124 -10.29 -8.95 -9.03
CA ARG A 124 -10.02 -10.26 -8.43
C ARG A 124 -10.87 -10.62 -7.20
N ALA A 125 -11.47 -9.64 -6.52
CA ALA A 125 -12.22 -9.88 -5.29
C ALA A 125 -13.70 -10.21 -5.54
N PHE A 126 -14.28 -9.70 -6.63
CA PHE A 126 -15.67 -9.90 -7.00
C PHE A 126 -15.86 -10.79 -8.23
N ASN A 127 -14.90 -10.82 -9.17
CA ASN A 127 -14.94 -11.74 -10.30
C ASN A 127 -14.28 -13.06 -9.88
N LYS A 128 -15.08 -14.00 -9.37
CA LYS A 128 -14.67 -15.40 -9.17
C LYS A 128 -15.28 -16.30 -10.24
#